data_AF-A0A7C5DLQ8-F1
#
_entry.id   AF-A0A7C5DLQ8-F1
#
_cell.length_a   1.000
_cell.length_b   1.000
_cell.length_c   1.000
_cell.angle_alpha   90.00
_cell.angle_beta   90.00
_cell.angle_gamma   90.00
#
_symmetry.space_group_name_H-M   'P 1'
#
loop_
_entity.id
_entity.type
_entity.pdbx_description
1 polymer ?
#
loop_
_entity_poly.entity_id
_entity_poly.type
_entity_poly.pdbx_seq_one_letter_code
_entity_poly.pdbx_strand_id
1 'polypeptide(L)'
;MKKISIYKIISIIAFLLLVFILILPQKFNINRKQKAEECIRNMKIIYDAIELFMQEREIDFNGTAQDLMRMGYLKKTFECPEKSVGDKYFMEGDFESGKITVTCPNVEEFPDHKLPESIVE
;
A
#
# COMPACT_ATOMS: atom_id res chain seq x y z
N MET A 1 49.27 28.90 15.20
CA MET A 1 47.90 28.64 14.72
C MET A 1 47.96 27.95 13.37
N LYS A 2 47.53 26.68 13.24
CA LYS A 2 47.57 25.94 11.96
C LYS A 2 46.62 26.63 10.97
N LYS A 3 47.15 27.14 9.85
CA LYS A 3 46.35 27.61 8.72
C LYS A 3 45.60 26.40 8.15
N ILE A 4 44.31 26.30 8.45
CA ILE A 4 43.47 25.25 7.88
C ILE A 4 43.36 25.54 6.39
N SER A 5 43.84 24.60 5.57
CA SER A 5 43.75 24.68 4.12
C SER A 5 42.29 24.76 3.69
N ILE A 6 41.99 25.66 2.75
CA ILE A 6 40.65 25.84 2.16
C ILE A 6 40.08 24.50 1.66
N TYR A 7 40.94 23.65 1.07
CA TYR A 7 40.56 22.31 0.61
C TYR A 7 40.08 21.40 1.76
N LYS A 8 40.66 21.53 2.96
CA LYS A 8 40.18 20.78 4.14
C LYS A 8 38.81 21.26 4.59
N ILE A 9 38.55 22.56 4.51
CA ILE A 9 37.23 23.13 4.86
C ILE A 9 36.17 22.63 3.89
N ILE A 10 36.44 22.70 2.58
CA ILE A 10 35.54 22.21 1.53
C ILE A 10 35.27 20.71 1.70
N SER A 11 36.29 19.90 1.97
CA SER A 11 36.15 18.45 2.18
C SER A 11 35.29 18.13 3.41
N ILE A 12 35.45 18.87 4.51
CA ILE A 12 34.62 18.70 5.72
C ILE A 12 33.16 19.05 5.43
N ILE A 13 32.89 20.15 4.72
CA ILE A 13 31.53 20.56 4.36
C ILE A 13 30.88 19.52 3.44
N ALA A 14 31.60 19.04 2.42
CA ALA A 14 31.12 18.01 1.51
C ALA A 14 30.80 16.71 2.26
N PHE A 15 31.64 16.31 3.21
CA PHE A 15 31.40 15.14 4.05
C PHE A 15 30.16 15.31 4.93
N LEU A 16 29.98 16.47 5.57
CA LEU A 16 28.81 16.76 6.40
C LEU A 16 27.50 16.74 5.58
N LEU A 17 27.51 17.27 4.35
CA LEU A 17 26.36 17.21 3.46
C LEU A 17 25.99 15.77 3.09
N LEU A 18 27.00 14.95 2.79
CA LEU A 18 26.80 13.54 2.43
C LEU A 18 26.20 12.75 3.61
N VAL A 19 26.74 12.94 4.82
CA VAL A 19 26.20 12.34 6.05
C VAL A 19 24.77 12.80 6.30
N PHE A 20 24.45 14.07 6.08
CA PHE A 20 23.10 14.60 6.27
C PHE A 20 22.07 13.94 5.34
N ILE A 21 22.40 13.77 4.06
CA ILE A 21 21.52 13.12 3.07
C ILE A 21 21.22 11.66 3.47
N LEU A 22 22.22 10.95 4.01
CA LEU A 22 22.06 9.56 4.43
C LEU A 22 21.17 9.39 5.67
N ILE A 23 21.06 10.41 6.54
CA ILE A 23 20.24 10.34 7.77
C ILE A 23 18.77 10.68 7.52
N LEU A 24 18.46 11.50 6.49
CA LEU A 24 17.08 11.89 6.15
C LEU A 24 16.10 10.70 6.05
N PRO A 25 16.37 9.61 5.30
CA PRO A 25 15.40 8.53 5.13
C PRO A 25 15.08 7.77 6.43
N GLN A 26 15.92 7.84 7.46
CA GLN A 26 15.66 7.19 8.76
C GLN A 26 14.72 8.00 9.65
N LYS A 27 14.66 9.34 9.47
CA LYS A 27 13.83 10.26 10.27
C LYS A 27 12.45 10.47 9.66
N PHE A 28 12.34 10.48 8.34
CA PHE A 28 11.05 10.47 7.68
C PHE A 28 10.50 9.04 7.73
N ASN A 29 9.28 8.86 8.27
CA ASN A 29 8.63 7.56 8.42
C ASN A 29 8.11 7.03 7.06
N ILE A 30 9.01 7.01 6.06
CA ILE A 30 8.76 6.67 4.65
C ILE A 30 8.16 5.27 4.56
N ASN A 31 8.64 4.35 5.39
CA ASN A 31 8.16 2.97 5.45
C ASN A 31 6.65 2.91 5.72
N ARG A 32 6.12 3.67 6.68
CA ARG A 32 4.68 3.66 7.00
C ARG A 32 3.84 4.16 5.84
N LYS A 33 4.26 5.26 5.20
CA LYS A 33 3.56 5.81 4.04
C LYS A 33 3.59 4.85 2.86
N GLN A 34 4.75 4.26 2.57
CA GLN A 34 4.91 3.27 1.50
C GLN A 34 4.03 2.04 1.72
N LYS A 35 3.97 1.53 2.95
CA LYS A 35 3.09 0.42 3.32
C LYS A 35 1.61 0.77 3.20
N ALA A 36 1.20 1.97 3.62
CA ALA A 36 -0.18 2.43 3.41
C ALA A 36 -0.53 2.50 1.92
N GLU A 37 0.34 3.08 1.10
CA GLU A 37 0.15 3.13 -0.36
C GLU A 37 0.12 1.72 -0.98
N GLU A 38 0.96 0.79 -0.52
CA GLU A 38 0.93 -0.60 -0.97
C GLU A 38 -0.37 -1.31 -0.57
N CYS A 39 -0.84 -1.08 0.65
CA CYS A 39 -2.11 -1.60 1.12
C CYS A 39 -3.27 -1.09 0.25
N ILE A 40 -3.30 0.20 -0.05
CA ILE A 40 -4.31 0.82 -0.92
C ILE A 40 -4.25 0.24 -2.33
N ARG A 41 -3.05 0.06 -2.90
CA ARG A 41 -2.88 -0.59 -4.21
C ARG A 41 -3.40 -2.02 -4.22
N ASN A 42 -3.11 -2.81 -3.18
CA ASN A 42 -3.61 -4.18 -3.06
C ASN A 42 -5.14 -4.21 -2.97
N MET A 43 -5.74 -3.32 -2.17
CA MET A 43 -7.19 -3.18 -2.08
C MET A 43 -7.80 -2.79 -3.43
N LYS A 44 -7.17 -1.88 -4.19
CA LYS A 44 -7.64 -1.52 -5.53
C LYS A 44 -7.62 -2.71 -6.48
N ILE A 45 -6.55 -3.50 -6.51
CA ILE A 45 -6.48 -4.68 -7.39
C ILE A 45 -7.59 -5.69 -7.06
N ILE A 46 -7.90 -5.86 -5.77
CA ILE A 46 -9.01 -6.72 -5.34
C ILE A 46 -10.36 -6.11 -5.77
N TYR A 47 -10.53 -4.80 -5.59
CA TYR A 47 -11.73 -4.07 -6.02
C TYR A 47 -12.00 -4.28 -7.51
N ASP A 48 -11.02 -3.97 -8.36
CA ASP A 48 -11.13 -4.06 -9.82
C ASP A 48 -11.42 -5.53 -10.25
N ALA A 49 -10.90 -6.52 -9.51
CA ALA A 49 -11.18 -7.94 -9.76
C ALA A 49 -12.61 -8.36 -9.40
N ILE A 50 -13.18 -7.80 -8.32
CA ILE A 50 -14.58 -8.02 -7.95
C ILE A 50 -15.51 -7.34 -8.94
N GLU A 51 -15.17 -6.13 -9.36
CA GLU A 51 -15.93 -5.39 -10.37
C GLU A 51 -16.03 -6.21 -11.66
N LEU A 52 -14.89 -6.70 -12.16
CA LEU A 52 -14.86 -7.55 -13.35
C LEU A 52 -15.68 -8.84 -13.17
N PHE A 53 -15.58 -9.49 -12.00
CA PHE A 53 -16.39 -10.67 -11.68
C PHE A 53 -17.88 -10.36 -11.77
N MET A 54 -18.34 -9.29 -11.13
CA MET A 54 -19.76 -8.93 -11.09
C MET A 54 -20.26 -8.50 -12.48
N GLN A 55 -19.45 -7.78 -13.26
CA GLN A 55 -19.77 -7.42 -14.64
C GLN A 55 -19.92 -8.64 -15.56
N GLU A 56 -19.07 -9.66 -15.39
CA GLU A 56 -19.12 -10.87 -16.24
C GLU A 56 -20.16 -11.89 -15.81
N ARG A 57 -20.43 -11.97 -14.50
CA ARG A 57 -21.30 -13.01 -13.92
C ARG A 57 -22.69 -12.52 -13.57
N GLU A 58 -22.90 -11.21 -13.51
CA GLU A 58 -24.16 -10.57 -13.17
C GLU A 58 -24.73 -11.04 -11.81
N ILE A 59 -23.84 -11.30 -10.85
CA ILE A 59 -24.17 -11.77 -9.50
C ILE A 59 -23.26 -11.12 -8.46
N ASP A 60 -23.73 -11.08 -7.22
CA ASP A 60 -22.98 -10.62 -6.05
C ASP A 60 -21.71 -11.46 -5.81
N PHE A 61 -20.70 -10.81 -5.23
CA PHE A 61 -19.49 -11.45 -4.76
C PHE A 61 -19.45 -11.50 -3.23
N ASN A 62 -19.55 -12.71 -2.67
CA ASN A 62 -19.47 -12.98 -1.22
C ASN A 62 -18.39 -14.04 -0.91
N GLY A 63 -17.16 -13.81 -1.38
CA GLY A 63 -16.07 -14.80 -1.32
C GLY A 63 -14.75 -14.23 -0.81
N THR A 64 -13.69 -15.02 -0.94
CA THR A 64 -12.34 -14.66 -0.54
C THR A 64 -11.44 -14.32 -1.73
N ALA A 65 -10.28 -13.69 -1.48
CA ALA A 65 -9.25 -13.48 -2.49
C ALA A 65 -8.82 -14.79 -3.18
N GLN A 66 -8.90 -15.92 -2.46
CA GLN A 66 -8.57 -17.23 -3.01
C GLN A 66 -9.62 -17.73 -3.99
N ASP A 67 -10.90 -17.37 -3.79
CA ASP A 67 -11.97 -17.67 -4.75
C ASP A 67 -11.78 -16.87 -6.04
N LEU A 68 -11.48 -15.56 -5.95
CA LEU A 68 -11.13 -14.73 -7.12
C LEU A 68 -9.91 -15.29 -7.86
N MET A 69 -8.91 -15.79 -7.13
CA MET A 69 -7.74 -16.42 -7.73
C MET A 69 -8.08 -17.72 -8.44
N ARG A 70 -8.88 -18.60 -7.81
CA ARG A 70 -9.32 -19.87 -8.40
C ARG A 70 -10.17 -19.65 -9.65
N MET A 71 -10.98 -18.59 -9.66
CA MET A 71 -11.84 -18.22 -10.78
C MET A 71 -11.09 -17.45 -11.89
N GLY A 72 -9.83 -17.04 -11.66
CA GLY A 72 -8.99 -16.39 -12.65
C GLY A 72 -9.07 -14.85 -12.68
N TYR A 73 -9.86 -14.24 -11.78
CA TYR A 73 -9.96 -12.77 -11.67
C TYR A 73 -8.77 -12.15 -10.92
N LEU A 74 -8.04 -12.94 -10.13
CA LEU A 74 -6.87 -12.50 -9.39
C LEU A 74 -5.65 -13.38 -9.69
N LYS A 75 -4.47 -12.78 -9.91
CA LYS A 75 -3.24 -13.55 -10.19
C LYS A 75 -2.61 -14.17 -8.95
N LYS A 76 -2.78 -13.53 -7.79
CA LYS A 76 -2.23 -13.95 -6.49
C LYS A 76 -3.05 -13.33 -5.37
N THR A 77 -3.02 -13.92 -4.18
CA THR A 77 -3.58 -13.28 -2.99
C THR A 77 -2.66 -12.19 -2.46
N PHE A 78 -3.24 -11.19 -1.81
CA PHE A 78 -2.52 -10.08 -1.18
C PHE A 78 -2.73 -10.10 0.34
N GLU A 79 -1.76 -9.56 1.06
CA GLU A 79 -1.76 -9.42 2.51
C GLU A 79 -1.46 -7.96 2.88
N CYS A 80 -1.89 -7.54 4.07
CA CYS A 80 -1.55 -6.23 4.60
C CYS A 80 -0.03 -6.12 4.80
N PRO A 81 0.63 -5.04 4.34
CA PRO A 81 2.09 -4.88 4.47
C PRO A 81 2.55 -4.42 5.87
N GLU A 82 1.63 -4.14 6.80
CA GLU A 82 1.98 -3.72 8.17
C GLU A 82 2.24 -4.89 9.11
N LYS A 83 1.33 -5.87 9.14
CA LYS A 83 1.46 -7.08 9.98
C LYS A 83 1.67 -8.32 9.11
N SER A 84 2.30 -9.33 9.70
CA SER A 84 2.80 -10.51 8.99
C SER A 84 1.72 -11.56 8.71
N VAL A 85 1.87 -12.25 7.57
CA VAL A 85 1.28 -13.53 7.10
C VAL A 85 -0.11 -13.90 7.63
N GLY A 86 -1.10 -13.85 6.75
CA GLY A 86 -2.48 -14.28 7.04
C GLY A 86 -3.52 -13.17 7.17
N ASP A 87 -3.09 -11.91 7.28
CA ASP A 87 -3.95 -10.72 7.30
C ASP A 87 -4.51 -10.42 5.91
N LYS A 88 -5.48 -11.23 5.51
CA LYS A 88 -6.21 -11.09 4.24
C LYS A 88 -7.27 -9.99 4.35
N TYR A 89 -7.50 -9.32 3.23
CA TYR A 89 -8.52 -8.29 3.09
C TYR A 89 -9.93 -8.87 3.20
N PHE A 90 -10.83 -8.12 3.83
CA PHE A 90 -12.27 -8.37 3.80
C PHE A 90 -12.86 -7.74 2.54
N MET A 91 -13.76 -8.44 1.87
CA MET A 91 -14.25 -8.03 0.57
C MET A 91 -15.65 -8.56 0.28
N GLU A 92 -16.50 -7.70 -0.27
CA GLU A 92 -17.88 -7.99 -0.66
C GLU A 92 -18.23 -7.12 -1.87
N GLY A 93 -19.10 -7.63 -2.75
CA GLY A 93 -19.62 -6.91 -3.89
C GLY A 93 -21.11 -7.19 -4.06
N ASP A 94 -21.90 -6.13 -4.19
CA ASP A 94 -23.35 -6.17 -4.43
C ASP A 94 -23.60 -5.69 -5.87
N PHE A 95 -24.12 -6.59 -6.70
CA PHE A 95 -24.33 -6.33 -8.13
C PHE A 95 -25.53 -5.42 -8.38
N GLU A 96 -26.61 -5.54 -7.59
CA GLU A 96 -27.82 -4.72 -7.76
C GLU A 96 -27.56 -3.23 -7.51
N SER A 97 -26.74 -2.92 -6.50
CA SER A 97 -26.33 -1.56 -6.14
C SER A 97 -25.03 -1.12 -6.80
N GLY A 98 -24.25 -2.04 -7.36
CA GLY A 98 -22.90 -1.81 -7.87
C GLY A 98 -21.86 -1.52 -6.78
N LYS A 99 -22.20 -1.71 -5.50
CA LYS A 99 -21.34 -1.36 -4.38
C LYS A 99 -20.33 -2.45 -4.11
N ILE A 100 -19.05 -2.10 -4.17
CA ILE A 100 -17.94 -2.99 -3.80
C ILE A 100 -17.25 -2.43 -2.56
N THR A 101 -17.04 -3.28 -1.56
CA THR A 101 -16.34 -2.93 -0.33
C THR A 101 -15.10 -3.80 -0.20
N VAL A 102 -13.93 -3.16 -0.04
CA VAL A 102 -12.66 -3.85 0.25
C VAL A 102 -12.01 -3.17 1.45
N THR A 103 -11.79 -3.92 2.53
CA THR A 103 -11.34 -3.38 3.82
C THR A 103 -10.06 -4.08 4.29
N CYS A 104 -9.09 -3.28 4.74
CA CYS A 104 -7.88 -3.77 5.39
C CYS A 104 -8.19 -4.31 6.79
N PRO A 105 -7.69 -5.50 7.18
CA PRO A 105 -7.92 -6.06 8.51
C PRO A 105 -7.31 -5.23 9.64
N ASN A 106 -6.30 -4.42 9.35
CA ASN A 106 -5.58 -3.63 10.34
C ASN A 106 -5.95 -2.13 10.31
N VAL A 107 -7.10 -1.77 9.74
CA VAL A 107 -7.53 -0.36 9.61
C VAL A 107 -7.70 0.35 10.96
N GLU A 108 -8.04 -0.39 12.02
CA GLU A 108 -8.17 0.17 13.38
C GLU A 108 -6.82 0.65 13.95
N GLU A 109 -5.75 -0.10 13.69
CA GLU A 109 -4.40 0.24 14.13
C GLU A 109 -3.69 1.19 13.15
N PHE A 110 -4.06 1.11 11.87
CA PHE A 110 -3.50 1.92 10.79
C PHE A 110 -4.63 2.64 10.04
N PRO A 111 -5.12 3.79 10.54
CA PRO A 111 -6.26 4.49 9.97
C PRO A 111 -6.04 5.00 8.54
N ASP A 112 -4.77 5.09 8.11
CA ASP A 112 -4.36 5.48 6.76
C ASP A 112 -4.56 4.35 5.73
N HIS A 113 -4.88 3.12 6.17
CA HIS A 113 -5.11 1.95 5.34
C HIS A 113 -6.58 1.85 4.90
N LYS A 114 -7.10 2.93 4.35
CA LYS A 114 -8.46 3.01 3.81
C LYS A 114 -8.40 3.24 2.31
N LEU A 115 -9.22 2.50 1.57
CA LEU A 115 -9.40 2.73 0.14
C LEU A 115 -10.08 4.10 -0.04
N PRO A 116 -9.44 5.09 -0.69
CA PRO A 116 -10.07 6.38 -0.94
C PRO A 116 -11.17 6.23 -1.98
N GLU A 117 -12.28 6.94 -1.78
CA GLU A 117 -13.40 6.99 -2.76
C GLU A 117 -12.93 7.49 -4.13
N SER A 118 -11.95 8.39 -4.18
CA SER A 118 -11.38 8.93 -5.43
C SER A 118 -10.66 7.91 -6.31
N ILE A 119 -10.36 6.70 -5.80
CA ILE A 119 -9.69 5.63 -6.54
C ILE A 119 -10.71 4.61 -7.10
N VAL A 120 -11.95 4.71 -6.62
CA VAL A 120 -13.08 3.83 -6.87
C VAL A 120 -14.03 4.41 -7.94
N GLU A 121 -13.88 5.71 -8.27
CA GLU A 121 -14.53 6.37 -9.42
C GLU A 121 -13.90 6.01 -10.79
#